data_AF-A0A3D2HIT1-F1
#
_entry.id   AF-A0A3D2HIT1-F1
#
_cell.length_a   1.000
_cell.length_b   1.000
_cell.length_c   1.000
_cell.angle_alpha   90.00
_cell.angle_beta   90.00
_cell.angle_gamma   90.00
#
_symmetry.space_group_name_H-M   'P 1'
#
loop_
_entity.id
_entity.type
_entity.pdbx_description
1 polymer ?
#
loop_
_entity_poly.entity_id
_entity_poly.type
_entity_poly.pdbx_seq_one_letter_code
_entity_poly.pdbx_strand_id
1 'polypeptide(L)'
;MILKKKIVVFLCFGLLPLMLKGVEQASVPLVIEDMHWVYRKDDDFKGIVEAIREQETQLDRVIVRSDAHKREGLYLIIKFNRWLSTIPEASRIQITFIISPALDDQTCELSLEYTGRFIFPQNELWVGLTDEAFLGQLDDAGVLERVKEHRKGYLTAWQAHIFDPNGKCIGYGESYAW
;
A
#
# COMPACT_ATOMS: atom_id res chain seq x y z
N MET A 1 -9.71 -76.44 23.99
CA MET A 1 -9.47 -75.41 25.02
C MET A 1 -8.40 -74.46 24.47
N ILE A 2 -8.68 -73.46 23.64
CA ILE A 2 -9.41 -72.19 23.86
C ILE A 2 -8.81 -71.34 25.01
N LEU A 3 -8.31 -70.16 24.62
CA LEU A 3 -8.11 -68.91 25.39
C LEU A 3 -6.83 -68.80 26.26
N LYS A 4 -6.04 -67.72 26.31
CA LYS A 4 -6.21 -66.29 25.93
C LYS A 4 -4.87 -65.68 25.50
N LYS A 5 -4.87 -64.95 24.36
CA LYS A 5 -3.94 -63.86 24.07
C LYS A 5 -4.16 -62.74 25.10
N LYS A 6 -3.09 -62.20 25.71
CA LYS A 6 -3.14 -60.90 26.39
C LYS A 6 -2.36 -59.90 25.54
N ILE A 7 -3.10 -59.05 24.84
CA ILE A 7 -2.62 -57.83 24.20
C ILE A 7 -2.43 -56.82 25.34
N VAL A 8 -1.19 -56.40 25.59
CA VAL A 8 -0.91 -55.26 26.46
C VAL A 8 -0.96 -54.02 25.58
N VAL A 9 -2.08 -53.31 25.64
CA VAL A 9 -2.22 -51.96 25.08
C VAL A 9 -1.49 -51.03 26.05
N PHE A 10 -0.32 -50.51 25.64
CA PHE A 10 0.30 -49.40 26.34
C PHE A 10 -0.48 -48.13 25.99
N LEU A 11 -1.28 -47.64 26.94
CA LEU A 11 -1.86 -46.31 26.89
C LEU A 11 -0.71 -45.28 26.88
N CYS A 12 -0.46 -44.65 25.75
CA CYS A 12 0.23 -43.36 25.68
C CYS A 12 -0.73 -42.24 26.14
N PHE A 13 -1.15 -42.29 27.40
CA PHE A 13 -1.83 -41.18 28.09
C PHE A 13 -0.92 -40.69 29.22
N GLY A 14 0.29 -40.29 28.85
CA GLY A 14 1.17 -39.49 29.69
C GLY A 14 0.90 -38.02 29.39
N LEU A 15 0.17 -37.37 30.29
CA LEU A 15 -0.10 -35.94 30.32
C LEU A 15 1.18 -35.11 30.14
N LEU A 16 1.32 -34.46 28.99
CA LEU A 16 2.02 -33.19 28.88
C LEU A 16 1.00 -32.15 28.38
N PRO A 17 0.50 -31.25 29.23
CA PRO A 17 0.01 -29.97 28.73
C PRO A 17 1.28 -29.14 28.46
N LEU A 18 1.99 -29.49 27.39
CA LEU A 18 3.09 -28.66 26.90
C LEU A 18 2.42 -27.43 26.27
N MET A 19 2.28 -26.39 27.10
CA MET A 19 2.22 -24.97 26.77
C MET A 19 2.29 -24.68 25.25
N LEU A 20 1.18 -24.89 24.54
CA LEU A 20 0.89 -24.12 23.35
C LEU A 20 0.43 -22.74 23.82
N LYS A 21 1.35 -22.00 24.46
CA LYS A 21 1.33 -20.54 24.29
C LYS A 21 1.51 -20.38 22.79
N GLY A 22 0.44 -19.96 22.12
CA GLY A 22 0.49 -19.63 20.71
C GLY A 22 1.77 -18.87 20.47
N VAL A 23 2.61 -19.40 19.59
CA VAL A 23 3.66 -18.60 19.00
C VAL A 23 2.87 -17.52 18.26
N GLU A 24 2.67 -16.39 18.94
CA GLU A 24 2.24 -15.16 18.32
C GLU A 24 3.36 -14.88 17.33
N GLN A 25 3.15 -15.35 16.11
CA GLN A 25 4.13 -15.27 15.05
C GLN A 25 4.35 -13.78 14.86
N ALA A 26 5.46 -13.27 15.40
CA ALA A 26 5.77 -11.85 15.39
C ALA A 26 5.66 -11.38 13.94
N SER A 27 4.57 -10.68 13.64
CA SER A 27 4.28 -10.26 12.29
C SER A 27 5.39 -9.28 11.91
N VAL A 28 6.20 -9.64 10.91
CA VAL A 28 7.21 -8.73 10.36
C VAL A 28 6.49 -7.44 9.99
N PRO A 29 6.93 -6.28 10.53
CA PRO A 29 6.26 -5.01 10.30
C PRO A 29 6.27 -4.67 8.81
N LEU A 30 5.20 -4.03 8.35
CA LEU A 30 5.15 -3.45 7.02
C LEU A 30 6.02 -2.19 7.04
N VAL A 31 7.08 -2.20 6.23
CA VAL A 31 8.04 -1.10 6.13
C VAL A 31 7.97 -0.52 4.72
N ILE A 32 7.91 0.81 4.64
CA ILE A 32 8.07 1.54 3.39
C ILE A 32 9.58 1.68 3.14
N GLU A 33 10.05 1.05 2.06
CA GLU A 33 11.47 1.03 1.67
C GLU A 33 11.86 2.27 0.85
N ASP A 34 10.96 2.72 -0.02
CA ASP A 34 11.19 3.86 -0.90
C ASP A 34 9.87 4.59 -1.21
N MET A 35 9.98 5.90 -1.43
CA MET A 35 8.87 6.74 -1.85
C MET A 35 9.35 7.88 -2.74
N HIS A 36 8.76 7.99 -3.92
CA HIS A 36 9.07 9.08 -4.84
C HIS A 36 7.86 9.47 -5.69
N TRP A 37 7.84 10.74 -6.08
CA TRP A 37 6.78 11.33 -6.89
C TRP A 37 7.08 11.21 -8.38
N VAL A 38 6.04 10.95 -9.17
CA VAL A 38 6.13 10.95 -10.62
C VAL A 38 4.85 11.49 -11.25
N TYR A 39 4.99 12.37 -12.25
CA TYR A 39 3.87 12.77 -13.08
C TYR A 39 3.61 11.76 -14.19
N ARG A 40 2.34 11.46 -14.46
CA ARG A 40 1.93 10.55 -15.53
C ARG A 40 0.79 11.16 -16.32
N LYS A 41 0.82 10.94 -17.63
CA LYS A 41 -0.25 11.27 -18.57
C LYS A 41 -1.12 10.05 -18.81
N ASP A 42 -2.32 10.26 -19.33
CA ASP A 42 -3.26 9.19 -19.67
C ASP A 42 -2.65 8.08 -20.54
N ASP A 43 -1.83 8.46 -21.53
CA ASP A 43 -1.14 7.53 -22.43
C ASP A 43 -0.12 6.62 -21.74
N ASP A 44 0.37 6.98 -20.55
CA ASP A 44 1.32 6.18 -19.77
C ASP A 44 0.66 4.96 -19.12
N PHE A 45 -0.68 4.89 -19.12
CA PHE A 45 -1.47 3.84 -18.48
C PHE A 45 -1.99 2.77 -19.45
N LYS A 46 -1.49 2.75 -20.69
CA LYS A 46 -1.83 1.69 -21.65
C LYS A 46 -1.47 0.32 -21.06
N GLY A 47 -2.48 -0.54 -20.85
CA GLY A 47 -2.32 -1.91 -20.35
C GLY A 47 -2.38 -2.10 -18.83
N ILE A 48 -2.71 -1.06 -18.05
CA ILE A 48 -2.73 -1.15 -16.58
C ILE A 48 -4.08 -1.66 -16.05
N VAL A 49 -4.02 -2.56 -15.06
CA VAL A 49 -5.19 -3.04 -14.31
C VAL A 49 -5.44 -2.10 -13.13
N GLU A 50 -6.60 -1.45 -13.13
CA GLU A 50 -7.06 -0.64 -12.01
C GLU A 50 -7.85 -1.52 -11.04
N ALA A 51 -7.66 -1.30 -9.75
CA ALA A 51 -8.08 -2.25 -8.74
C ALA A 51 -9.60 -2.28 -8.46
N ILE A 52 -10.45 -1.92 -9.45
CA ILE A 52 -11.76 -2.55 -9.78
C ILE A 52 -12.42 -1.78 -10.95
N ARG A 53 -12.36 -2.33 -12.18
CA ARG A 53 -13.38 -2.38 -13.29
C ARG A 53 -12.80 -2.67 -14.69
N GLU A 54 -12.18 -3.85 -14.83
CA GLU A 54 -12.27 -4.80 -15.99
C GLU A 54 -12.34 -4.18 -17.42
N GLN A 55 -11.40 -4.22 -18.37
CA GLN A 55 -10.20 -4.98 -18.78
C GLN A 55 -9.51 -4.08 -19.88
N GLU A 56 -8.23 -4.16 -20.25
CA GLU A 56 -7.45 -5.30 -20.77
C GLU A 56 -5.96 -5.24 -20.38
N THR A 57 -5.38 -6.43 -20.32
CA THR A 57 -4.07 -6.83 -19.78
C THR A 57 -2.84 -6.35 -20.55
N GLN A 58 -1.91 -5.72 -19.83
CA GLN A 58 -0.59 -6.27 -19.45
C GLN A 58 0.10 -5.23 -18.54
N LEU A 59 0.08 -5.38 -17.20
CA LEU A 59 1.19 -5.02 -16.27
C LEU A 59 0.82 -5.10 -14.76
N ASP A 60 1.87 -5.38 -13.99
CA ASP A 60 2.02 -5.70 -12.57
C ASP A 60 1.91 -4.49 -11.62
N ARG A 61 0.90 -3.61 -11.72
CA ARG A 61 0.85 -2.40 -10.86
C ARG A 61 -0.46 -2.26 -10.13
N VAL A 62 -0.35 -1.92 -8.85
CA VAL A 62 -1.50 -1.59 -8.00
C VAL A 62 -1.64 -0.08 -7.93
N ILE A 63 -2.78 0.44 -8.38
CA ILE A 63 -3.02 1.89 -8.45
C ILE A 63 -4.31 2.26 -7.71
N VAL A 64 -4.20 3.17 -6.74
CA VAL A 64 -5.31 3.96 -6.16
C VAL A 64 -5.26 5.37 -6.73
N ARG A 65 -6.42 6.00 -6.89
CA ARG A 65 -6.52 7.40 -7.30
C ARG A 65 -7.56 8.14 -6.48
N SER A 66 -7.37 9.45 -6.29
CA SER A 66 -8.38 10.34 -5.72
C SER A 66 -9.60 10.49 -6.63
N ASP A 67 -9.41 10.52 -7.95
CA ASP A 67 -10.47 10.35 -8.94
C ASP A 67 -10.19 9.08 -9.78
N ALA A 68 -11.04 8.07 -9.63
CA ALA A 68 -10.92 6.79 -10.33
C ALA A 68 -11.10 6.91 -11.86
N HIS A 69 -11.73 7.98 -12.35
CA HIS A 69 -12.02 8.19 -13.77
C HIS A 69 -10.95 9.00 -14.49
N LYS A 70 -9.98 9.57 -13.77
CA LYS A 70 -8.87 10.37 -14.32
C LYS A 70 -7.54 9.68 -14.10
N ARG A 71 -6.75 9.54 -15.16
CA ARG A 71 -5.43 8.87 -15.07
C ARG A 71 -4.28 9.85 -15.09
N GLU A 72 -4.38 10.93 -15.85
CA GLU A 72 -3.39 12.00 -15.79
C GLU A 72 -3.34 12.64 -14.39
N GLY A 73 -2.14 12.76 -13.84
CA GLY A 73 -1.95 13.36 -12.52
C GLY A 73 -0.60 13.03 -11.88
N LEU A 74 -0.50 13.37 -10.60
CA LEU A 74 0.71 13.20 -9.81
C LEU A 74 0.60 11.93 -8.96
N TYR A 75 1.58 11.03 -9.09
CA TYR A 75 1.58 9.74 -8.40
C TYR A 75 2.70 9.66 -7.39
N LEU A 76 2.38 9.28 -6.15
CA LEU A 76 3.36 8.80 -5.18
C LEU A 76 3.52 7.29 -5.37
N ILE A 77 4.72 6.87 -5.76
CA ILE A 77 5.07 5.45 -5.83
C ILE A 77 5.67 5.06 -4.48
N ILE A 78 5.09 4.04 -3.86
CA ILE A 78 5.47 3.56 -2.53
C ILE A 78 5.88 2.10 -2.64
N LYS A 79 7.14 1.82 -2.31
CA LYS A 79 7.67 0.47 -2.29
C LYS A 79 7.72 -0.08 -0.87
N PHE A 80 7.27 -1.32 -0.71
CA PHE A 80 7.23 -2.02 0.57
C PHE A 80 8.22 -3.18 0.61
N ASN A 81 8.66 -3.50 1.84
CA ASN A 81 9.46 -4.69 2.13
C ASN A 81 8.65 -6.01 2.01
N ARG A 82 7.34 -5.92 1.76
CA ARG A 82 6.41 -7.05 1.71
C ARG A 82 5.38 -6.85 0.60
N TRP A 83 4.71 -7.94 0.23
CA TRP A 83 3.64 -7.89 -0.75
C TRP A 83 2.44 -7.12 -0.22
N LEU A 84 1.79 -6.36 -1.09
CA LEU A 84 0.58 -5.59 -0.81
C LEU A 84 -0.58 -6.49 -0.36
N SER A 85 -0.59 -7.78 -0.74
CA SER A 85 -1.54 -8.77 -0.23
C SER A 85 -1.46 -9.02 1.27
N THR A 86 -0.42 -8.53 1.94
CA THR A 86 -0.28 -8.57 3.39
C THR A 86 -0.93 -7.38 4.10
N ILE A 87 -1.31 -6.34 3.35
CA ILE A 87 -2.08 -5.20 3.86
C ILE A 87 -3.54 -5.64 3.99
N PRO A 88 -4.16 -5.52 5.20
CA PRO A 88 -5.55 -5.91 5.40
C PRO A 88 -6.49 -5.22 4.41
N GLU A 89 -7.49 -5.94 3.92
CA GLU A 89 -8.55 -5.32 3.10
C GLU A 89 -9.22 -4.17 3.84
N ALA A 90 -9.70 -3.16 3.10
CA ALA A 90 -10.29 -1.94 3.68
C ALA A 90 -9.34 -1.14 4.58
N SER A 91 -8.02 -1.35 4.43
CA SER A 91 -7.03 -0.40 4.94
C SER A 91 -7.19 0.94 4.23
N ARG A 92 -6.61 1.99 4.80
CA ARG A 92 -6.54 3.32 4.19
C ARG A 92 -5.11 3.82 4.17
N ILE A 93 -4.78 4.59 3.15
CA ILE A 93 -3.52 5.30 3.05
C ILE A 93 -3.77 6.79 3.20
N GLN A 94 -3.00 7.43 4.08
CA GLN A 94 -2.97 8.87 4.25
C GLN A 94 -1.60 9.39 3.79
N ILE A 95 -1.60 10.30 2.85
CA ILE A 95 -0.40 10.96 2.34
C ILE A 95 -0.45 12.41 2.79
N THR A 96 0.62 12.87 3.43
CA THR A 96 0.81 14.28 3.78
C THR A 96 2.04 14.80 3.03
N PHE A 97 1.94 15.96 2.39
CA PHE A 97 3.05 16.54 1.63
C PHE A 97 3.06 18.05 1.73
N ILE A 98 4.26 18.63 1.62
CA ILE A 98 4.48 20.07 1.72
C ILE A 98 4.88 20.59 0.34
N ILE A 99 4.18 21.64 -0.09
CA ILE A 99 4.45 22.35 -1.33
C ILE A 99 5.17 23.67 -1.01
N SER A 100 6.35 23.88 -1.60
CA SER A 100 7.02 25.17 -1.59
C SER A 100 6.44 26.09 -2.67
N PRO A 101 6.27 27.40 -2.43
CA PRO A 101 6.62 28.15 -1.22
C PRO A 101 5.48 28.24 -0.20
N ALA A 102 4.32 27.62 -0.45
CA ALA A 102 3.14 27.73 0.39
C ALA A 102 3.39 27.24 1.84
N LEU A 103 4.30 26.28 2.03
CA LEU A 103 4.68 25.66 3.32
C LEU A 103 3.52 25.00 4.10
N ASP A 104 2.28 25.13 3.64
CA ASP A 104 1.12 24.44 4.18
C ASP A 104 1.15 22.95 3.80
N ASP A 105 0.83 22.11 4.77
CA ASP A 105 0.69 20.67 4.59
C ASP A 105 -0.64 20.35 3.90
N GLN A 106 -0.56 19.54 2.85
CA GLN A 106 -1.71 18.97 2.18
C GLN A 106 -1.82 17.50 2.57
N THR A 107 -3.03 17.06 2.93
CA THR A 107 -3.29 15.67 3.30
C THR A 107 -4.36 15.07 2.39
N CYS A 108 -4.06 13.90 1.82
CA CYS A 108 -4.98 13.09 1.04
C CYS A 108 -5.16 11.74 1.73
N GLU A 109 -6.39 11.25 1.80
CA GLU A 109 -6.70 9.92 2.32
C GLU A 109 -7.46 9.11 1.27
N LEU A 110 -7.00 7.87 1.03
CA LEU A 110 -7.57 6.97 0.03
C LEU A 110 -7.77 5.57 0.61
N SER A 111 -8.86 4.92 0.20
CA SER A 111 -9.21 3.57 0.61
C SER A 111 -8.45 2.52 -0.21
N LEU A 112 -7.93 1.48 0.46
CA LEU A 112 -7.22 0.33 -0.12
C LEU A 112 -8.14 -0.91 -0.08
N GLU A 113 -9.28 -0.85 -0.76
CA GLU A 113 -10.35 -1.87 -0.66
C GLU A 113 -10.02 -3.23 -1.29
N TYR A 114 -8.86 -3.34 -1.92
CA TYR A 114 -8.58 -4.38 -2.91
C TYR A 114 -7.28 -5.15 -2.64
N THR A 115 -6.58 -4.85 -1.55
CA THR A 115 -5.22 -5.37 -1.32
C THR A 115 -5.15 -6.89 -1.21
N GLY A 116 -6.20 -7.54 -0.72
CA GLY A 116 -6.28 -9.00 -0.58
C GLY A 116 -6.49 -9.79 -1.88
N ARG A 117 -6.77 -9.13 -3.02
CA ARG A 117 -7.26 -9.78 -4.25
C ARG A 117 -6.23 -9.91 -5.38
N PHE A 118 -4.97 -9.55 -5.13
CA PHE A 118 -3.96 -9.57 -6.18
C PHE A 118 -3.51 -11.00 -6.52
N ILE A 119 -3.56 -11.32 -7.80
CA ILE A 119 -3.14 -12.61 -8.36
C ILE A 119 -1.61 -12.72 -8.40
N PHE A 120 -0.90 -11.58 -8.46
CA PHE A 120 0.56 -11.53 -8.53
C PHE A 120 1.14 -10.80 -7.31
N PRO A 121 2.33 -11.23 -6.81
CA PRO A 121 2.99 -10.58 -5.71
C PRO A 121 3.48 -9.19 -6.13
N GLN A 122 2.78 -8.15 -5.67
CA GLN A 122 3.19 -6.76 -5.87
C GLN A 122 3.65 -6.19 -4.54
N ASN A 123 4.76 -5.44 -4.54
CA ASN A 123 5.22 -4.69 -3.37
C ASN A 123 5.31 -3.18 -3.66
N GLU A 124 4.70 -2.71 -4.74
CA GLU A 124 4.64 -1.29 -5.11
C GLU A 124 3.19 -0.84 -5.23
N LEU A 125 2.84 0.22 -4.50
CA LEU A 125 1.55 0.90 -4.57
C LEU A 125 1.74 2.26 -5.24
N TRP A 126 0.90 2.55 -6.22
CA TRP A 126 0.85 3.83 -6.90
C TRP A 126 -0.36 4.60 -6.40
N VAL A 127 -0.12 5.77 -5.82
CA VAL A 127 -1.17 6.61 -5.26
C VAL A 127 -1.29 7.90 -6.05
N GLY A 128 -2.32 7.99 -6.89
CA GLY A 128 -2.57 9.10 -7.79
C GLY A 128 -3.41 10.19 -7.16
N LEU A 129 -2.86 11.40 -7.10
CA LEU A 129 -3.60 12.65 -6.90
C LEU A 129 -4.06 13.14 -8.28
N THR A 130 -5.30 12.79 -8.66
CA THR A 130 -5.85 12.98 -10.01
C THR A 130 -7.12 13.84 -10.05
N ASP A 131 -7.66 14.21 -8.90
CA ASP A 131 -8.80 15.11 -8.79
C ASP A 131 -8.38 16.57 -8.97
N GLU A 132 -9.31 17.38 -9.50
CA GLU A 132 -9.03 18.77 -9.85
C GLU A 132 -8.78 19.65 -8.63
N ALA A 133 -9.28 19.26 -7.46
CA ALA A 133 -9.01 20.00 -6.23
C ALA A 133 -7.50 19.99 -5.90
N PHE A 134 -6.85 18.82 -5.98
CA PHE A 134 -5.40 18.73 -5.76
C PHE A 134 -4.60 19.27 -6.95
N LEU A 135 -5.00 18.95 -8.18
CA LEU A 135 -4.28 19.41 -9.36
C LEU A 135 -4.38 20.92 -9.55
N GLY A 136 -5.53 21.53 -9.23
CA GLY A 136 -5.73 22.98 -9.26
C GLY A 136 -4.86 23.72 -8.24
N GLN A 137 -4.75 23.20 -7.01
CA GLN A 137 -3.82 23.76 -6.02
C GLN A 137 -2.36 23.69 -6.47
N LEU A 138 -1.98 22.59 -7.12
CA LEU A 138 -0.63 22.44 -7.70
C LEU A 138 -0.42 23.38 -8.90
N ASP A 139 -1.44 23.63 -9.71
CA ASP A 139 -1.35 24.51 -10.88
C ASP A 139 -1.32 25.98 -10.48
N ASP A 140 -2.15 26.40 -9.51
CA ASP A 140 -2.15 27.75 -8.94
C ASP A 140 -0.79 28.11 -8.31
N ALA A 141 -0.10 27.13 -7.73
CA ALA A 141 1.25 27.27 -7.22
C ALA A 141 2.34 27.19 -8.32
N GLY A 142 1.98 26.95 -9.57
CA GLY A 142 2.90 26.75 -10.70
C GLY A 142 3.73 25.46 -10.59
N VAL A 143 3.30 24.52 -9.75
CA VAL A 143 4.00 23.28 -9.41
C VAL A 143 3.74 22.20 -10.45
N LEU A 144 2.54 22.14 -11.04
CA LEU A 144 2.17 21.07 -11.97
C LEU A 144 3.07 21.06 -13.23
N GLU A 145 3.22 22.20 -13.91
CA GLU A 145 4.12 22.34 -15.07
C GLU A 145 5.58 22.05 -14.72
N ARG A 146 6.01 22.31 -13.49
CA ARG A 146 7.41 22.17 -13.06
C ARG A 146 7.72 20.76 -12.56
N VAL A 147 6.74 20.08 -11.98
CA VAL A 147 6.79 18.64 -11.66
C VAL A 147 6.78 17.84 -12.96
N LYS A 148 6.01 18.24 -13.98
CA LYS A 148 6.11 17.69 -15.35
C LYS A 148 7.53 17.81 -15.92
N GLU A 149 8.22 18.92 -15.64
CA GLU A 149 9.62 19.16 -16.05
C GLU A 149 10.69 18.48 -15.15
N HIS A 150 10.30 17.67 -14.16
CA HIS A 150 11.21 17.01 -13.20
C HIS A 150 12.13 17.98 -12.44
N ARG A 151 11.72 19.24 -12.24
CA ARG A 151 12.52 20.21 -11.48
C ARG A 151 12.46 19.89 -9.98
N LYS A 152 13.62 19.70 -9.37
CA LYS A 152 13.78 19.47 -7.93
C LYS A 152 13.32 20.70 -7.11
N GLY A 153 12.82 20.46 -5.89
CA GLY A 153 12.71 21.49 -4.84
C GLY A 153 11.32 22.06 -4.53
N TYR A 154 10.24 21.59 -5.16
CA TYR A 154 8.88 22.12 -4.91
C TYR A 154 7.99 21.22 -4.06
N LEU A 155 8.06 19.89 -4.22
CA LEU A 155 7.62 18.96 -3.17
C LEU A 155 8.79 18.79 -2.21
N THR A 156 8.73 19.40 -1.03
CA THR A 156 9.88 19.48 -0.13
C THR A 156 9.96 18.28 0.81
N ALA A 157 8.81 17.82 1.27
CA ALA A 157 8.67 16.67 2.16
C ALA A 157 7.36 15.94 1.86
N TRP A 158 7.35 14.63 2.05
CA TRP A 158 6.14 13.82 2.01
C TRP A 158 6.22 12.64 2.97
N GLN A 159 5.07 12.27 3.50
CA GLN A 159 4.88 11.18 4.45
C GLN A 159 3.72 10.32 4.00
N ALA A 160 3.80 9.02 4.23
CA ALA A 160 2.71 8.09 4.00
C ALA A 160 2.46 7.26 5.26
N HIS A 161 1.19 7.18 5.65
CA HIS A 161 0.71 6.32 6.73
C HIS A 161 -0.29 5.32 6.16
N ILE A 162 -0.16 4.06 6.55
CA ILE A 162 -1.15 3.02 6.24
C ILE A 162 -1.82 2.62 7.53
N PHE A 163 -3.15 2.75 7.55
CA PHE A 163 -3.97 2.33 8.67
C PHE A 163 -4.76 1.09 8.29
N ASP A 164 -4.80 0.12 9.22
CA ASP A 164 -5.69 -1.02 9.10
C ASP A 164 -7.17 -0.60 9.27
N PRO A 165 -8.14 -1.51 9.02
CA PRO A 165 -9.57 -1.22 9.19
C PRO A 165 -9.99 -0.80 10.61
N ASN A 166 -9.18 -1.11 11.62
CA ASN A 166 -9.43 -0.72 13.00
C ASN A 166 -8.80 0.65 13.33
N GLY A 167 -8.18 1.31 12.36
CA GLY A 167 -7.51 2.60 12.51
C GLY A 167 -6.10 2.52 13.09
N LYS A 168 -5.52 1.33 13.25
CA LYS A 168 -4.13 1.18 13.71
C LYS A 168 -3.17 1.47 12.57
N CYS A 169 -2.19 2.35 12.81
CA CYS A 169 -1.09 2.56 11.86
C CYS A 169 -0.22 1.29 11.78
N ILE A 170 -0.13 0.70 10.59
CA ILE A 170 0.62 -0.52 10.31
C ILE A 170 1.82 -0.29 9.39
N GLY A 171 1.92 0.87 8.73
CA GLY A 171 3.06 1.26 7.90
C GLY A 171 3.26 2.77 7.93
N TYR A 172 4.53 3.19 7.94
CA TYR A 172 4.95 4.59 7.93
C TYR A 172 6.20 4.77 7.08
N GLY A 173 6.30 5.91 6.40
CA GLY A 173 7.50 6.34 5.70
C GLY A 173 7.48 7.85 5.50
N GLU A 174 8.67 8.43 5.39
CA GLU A 174 8.87 9.83 5.05
C GLU A 174 10.02 10.00 4.05
N SER A 175 9.96 11.03 3.25
CA SER A 175 11.02 11.39 2.31
C SER A 175 11.00 12.89 2.01
N TYR A 176 12.09 13.38 1.44
CA TYR A 176 12.36 14.80 1.22
C TYR A 176 12.93 15.00 -0.18
N ALA A 177 12.75 16.19 -0.76
CA ALA A 177 13.48 16.54 -1.99
C ALA A 177 14.94 16.90 -1.66
N TRP A 178 15.88 16.22 -2.31
CA TRP A 178 17.33 16.42 -2.22
C TRP A 178 17.87 17.17 -3.46
#